data_AF-A0A2V6AY52-F1
#
_entry.id   AF-A0A2V6AY52-F1
#
_cell.length_a   1.000
_cell.length_b   1.000
_cell.length_c   1.000
_cell.angle_alpha   90.00
_cell.angle_beta   90.00
_cell.angle_gamma   90.00
#
_symmetry.space_group_name_H-M   'P 1'
#
loop_
_entity.id
_entity.type
_entity.pdbx_description
1 polymer ?
#
loop_
_entity_poly.entity_id
_entity_poly.type
_entity_poly.pdbx_seq_one_letter_code
_entity_poly.pdbx_strand_id
1 'polypeptide(L)'
;MPSCGQPPQWTFGGRSGLFVPEKHFIGADGQPATLQSTEVHPPVPNEWIEQFGLPIADADVLEQDPDGDGFNNFDEWQGHTNPIDRNSHPDYLTKLKLKSFSQEPFRLVFASRTEDNFGINTIDLKQPTQFVTIGDTIAGTHFRVAKFTEKTAKDKYGTDIDVSELTLENTETHEHLTLVKERVAISPESVATFVYSWRERREFVVKKDQEFSLPPQSDIRYKLVDVEPAKAVIVSSQKPDTPIEIGLLSQ
;
A
#
# COMPACT_ATOMS: atom_id res chain seq x y z
N MET A 1 13.69 -37.77 73.08
CA MET A 1 14.18 -38.18 71.74
C MET A 1 13.02 -38.03 70.77
N PRO A 2 12.93 -36.97 69.96
CA PRO A 2 11.89 -36.85 68.95
C PRO A 2 12.29 -37.69 67.72
N SER A 3 11.38 -38.55 67.26
CA SER A 3 11.55 -39.35 66.06
C SER A 3 11.48 -38.47 64.82
N CYS A 4 12.54 -38.49 64.01
CA CYS A 4 12.57 -37.85 62.70
C CYS A 4 11.68 -38.66 61.74
N GLY A 5 10.55 -38.10 61.32
CA GLY A 5 9.70 -38.69 60.29
C GLY A 5 10.42 -38.67 58.95
N GLN A 6 10.35 -39.76 58.20
CA GLN A 6 10.96 -39.85 56.88
C GLN A 6 10.40 -38.75 55.95
N PRO A 7 11.25 -38.08 55.15
CA PRO A 7 10.78 -37.09 54.20
C PRO A 7 9.91 -37.78 53.13
N PRO A 8 8.87 -37.10 52.63
CA PRO A 8 8.04 -37.64 51.56
C PRO A 8 8.91 -37.90 50.32
N GLN A 9 8.88 -39.15 49.84
CA GLN A 9 9.54 -39.52 48.59
C GLN A 9 8.73 -39.00 47.42
N TRP A 10 9.38 -38.23 46.54
CA TRP A 10 8.84 -37.83 45.25
C TRP A 10 8.63 -39.07 44.36
N THR A 11 7.38 -39.37 44.03
CA THR A 11 7.04 -40.40 43.04
C THR A 11 6.74 -39.74 41.70
N PHE A 12 7.66 -39.89 40.74
CA PHE A 12 7.44 -39.44 39.36
C PHE A 12 6.62 -40.51 38.61
N GLY A 13 5.42 -40.14 38.13
CA GLY A 13 4.50 -41.01 37.41
C GLY A 13 4.63 -40.98 35.88
N GLY A 14 5.76 -40.50 35.35
CA GLY A 14 6.03 -40.39 33.91
C GLY A 14 7.09 -41.38 33.45
N ARG A 15 6.94 -41.91 32.23
CA ARG A 15 7.95 -42.74 31.56
C ARG A 15 9.28 -41.99 31.52
N SER A 16 10.37 -42.71 31.80
CA SER A 16 11.75 -42.27 31.63
C SER A 16 12.02 -41.89 30.16
N GLY A 17 11.76 -40.61 29.85
CA GLY A 17 12.23 -39.91 28.65
C GLY A 17 12.98 -38.67 29.13
N LEU A 18 13.98 -38.23 28.36
CA LEU A 18 14.73 -37.00 28.59
C LEU A 18 13.81 -35.90 29.16
N PHE A 19 14.20 -35.32 30.30
CA PHE A 19 13.63 -34.04 30.72
C PHE A 19 13.94 -33.03 29.62
N VAL A 20 12.95 -32.73 28.78
CA VAL A 20 12.96 -31.53 27.96
C VAL A 20 12.31 -30.48 28.85
N PRO A 21 13.09 -29.58 29.48
CA PRO A 21 12.50 -28.55 30.33
C PRO A 21 11.56 -27.71 29.46
N GLU A 22 10.32 -27.56 29.92
CA GLU A 22 9.38 -26.63 29.32
C GLU A 22 9.96 -25.22 29.46
N LYS A 23 9.95 -24.42 28.39
CA LYS A 23 10.47 -23.05 28.46
C LYS A 23 9.46 -22.19 29.23
N HIS A 24 9.94 -21.58 30.30
CA HIS A 24 9.16 -20.68 31.15
C HIS A 24 9.57 -19.23 30.87
N PHE A 25 8.58 -18.35 30.80
CA PHE A 25 8.72 -16.92 30.55
C PHE A 25 7.94 -16.14 31.62
N ILE A 26 8.15 -14.84 31.71
CA ILE A 26 7.28 -13.98 32.49
C ILE A 26 6.26 -13.36 31.54
N GLY A 27 4.99 -13.70 31.71
CA GLY A 27 3.89 -13.13 30.94
C GLY A 27 3.75 -11.62 31.19
N ALA A 28 2.99 -10.95 30.33
CA ALA A 28 2.72 -9.50 30.45
C ALA A 28 2.01 -9.13 31.78
N ASP A 29 1.39 -10.09 32.44
CA ASP A 29 0.76 -10.00 33.77
C ASP A 29 1.72 -10.24 34.94
N GLY A 30 3.00 -10.50 34.66
CA GLY A 30 4.04 -10.79 35.65
C GLY A 30 4.02 -12.22 36.18
N GLN A 31 3.20 -13.13 35.64
CA GLN A 31 3.13 -14.53 36.06
C GLN A 31 4.04 -15.43 35.22
N PRO A 32 4.49 -16.59 35.74
CA PRO A 32 5.15 -17.61 34.94
C PRO A 32 4.22 -18.11 33.83
N ALA A 33 4.64 -17.94 32.60
CA ALA A 33 3.98 -18.37 31.38
C ALA A 33 4.79 -19.48 30.71
N THR A 34 4.11 -20.44 30.08
CA THR A 34 4.74 -21.41 29.18
C THR A 34 4.27 -21.17 27.75
N LEU A 35 4.97 -21.75 26.78
CA LEU A 35 4.58 -21.66 25.36
C LEU A 35 3.20 -22.26 25.09
N GLN A 36 2.68 -23.10 25.98
CA GLN A 36 1.36 -23.72 25.88
C GLN A 36 0.25 -22.86 26.50
N SER A 37 0.59 -22.01 27.48
CA SER A 37 -0.39 -21.23 28.24
C SER A 37 -0.54 -19.80 27.75
N THR A 38 0.44 -19.28 27.01
CA THR A 38 0.53 -17.85 26.69
C THR A 38 1.23 -17.64 25.36
N GLU A 39 0.60 -16.86 24.48
CA GLU A 39 1.24 -16.33 23.29
C GLU A 39 2.26 -15.26 23.73
N VAL A 40 3.55 -15.54 23.52
CA VAL A 40 4.63 -14.69 24.06
C VAL A 40 4.75 -13.39 23.26
N HIS A 41 4.52 -13.47 21.95
CA HIS A 41 4.66 -12.37 21.01
C HIS A 41 3.40 -12.20 20.14
N PRO A 42 2.25 -11.85 20.74
CA PRO A 42 1.03 -11.66 19.98
C PRO A 42 1.21 -10.53 18.96
N PRO A 43 0.63 -10.65 17.75
CA PRO A 43 -0.33 -11.68 17.32
C PRO A 43 0.30 -12.91 16.64
N VAL A 44 1.62 -13.14 16.78
CA VAL A 44 2.33 -14.24 16.13
C VAL A 44 2.30 -15.49 17.01
N PRO A 45 1.75 -16.62 16.53
CA PRO A 45 1.70 -17.86 17.28
C PRO A 45 3.10 -18.38 17.63
N ASN A 46 3.25 -18.89 18.86
CA ASN A 46 4.51 -19.46 19.34
C ASN A 46 5.01 -20.60 18.43
N GLU A 47 4.10 -21.40 17.88
CA GLU A 47 4.43 -22.52 16.98
C GLU A 47 5.14 -22.05 15.71
N TRP A 48 4.76 -20.89 15.17
CA TRP A 48 5.41 -20.34 13.98
C TRP A 48 6.86 -19.92 14.31
N ILE A 49 7.04 -19.24 15.44
CA ILE A 49 8.36 -18.81 15.93
C ILE A 49 9.27 -20.04 16.18
N GLU A 50 8.73 -21.09 16.81
CA GLU A 50 9.46 -22.34 17.05
C GLU A 50 9.74 -23.13 15.76
N GLN A 51 8.80 -23.18 14.83
CA GLN A 51 8.95 -23.86 13.54
C GLN A 51 10.15 -23.34 12.75
N PHE A 52 10.36 -22.03 12.76
CA PHE A 52 11.49 -21.39 12.07
C PHE A 52 12.73 -21.22 12.97
N GLY A 53 12.70 -21.73 14.20
CA GLY A 53 13.85 -21.71 15.11
C GLY A 53 14.23 -20.30 15.58
N LEU A 54 13.29 -19.36 15.53
CA LEU A 54 13.51 -17.98 15.95
C LEU A 54 13.67 -17.90 17.49
N PRO A 55 14.43 -16.92 18.02
CA PRO A 55 14.69 -16.81 19.44
C PRO A 55 13.47 -16.27 20.19
N ILE A 56 12.47 -17.13 20.44
CA ILE A 56 11.20 -16.79 21.11
C ILE A 56 11.36 -16.11 22.49
N ALA A 57 12.51 -16.25 23.13
CA ALA A 57 12.82 -15.61 24.41
C ALA A 57 13.18 -14.12 24.27
N ASP A 58 13.57 -13.68 23.08
CA ASP A 58 13.98 -12.31 22.82
C ASP A 58 12.73 -11.43 22.72
N ALA A 59 12.72 -10.33 23.48
CA ALA A 59 11.58 -9.41 23.51
C ALA A 59 11.34 -8.71 22.16
N ASP A 60 12.39 -8.59 21.34
CA ASP A 60 12.39 -7.97 20.03
C ASP A 60 12.34 -8.99 18.88
N VAL A 61 12.06 -10.27 19.15
CA VAL A 61 12.10 -11.33 18.11
C VAL A 61 11.28 -10.98 16.88
N LEU A 62 10.16 -10.28 17.02
CA LEU A 62 9.32 -9.85 15.89
C LEU A 62 9.94 -8.76 15.02
N GLU A 63 10.89 -7.99 15.56
CA GLU A 63 11.61 -6.92 14.86
C GLU A 63 12.93 -7.40 14.24
N GLN A 64 13.37 -8.61 14.56
CA GLN A 64 14.58 -9.21 14.00
C GLN A 64 14.38 -9.62 12.53
N ASP A 65 15.48 -9.57 11.77
CA ASP A 65 15.62 -9.97 10.36
C ASP A 65 16.80 -10.96 10.27
N PRO A 66 16.56 -12.28 10.47
CA PRO A 66 17.61 -13.28 10.54
C PRO A 66 18.33 -13.54 9.21
N ASP A 67 17.65 -13.41 8.07
CA ASP A 67 18.20 -13.70 6.74
C ASP A 67 18.75 -12.46 6.00
N GLY A 68 18.48 -11.26 6.55
CA GLY A 68 19.02 -9.99 6.11
C GLY A 68 18.40 -9.48 4.80
N ASP A 69 17.18 -9.92 4.48
CA ASP A 69 16.48 -9.52 3.27
C ASP A 69 15.79 -8.14 3.38
N GLY A 70 15.67 -7.58 4.59
CA GLY A 70 15.03 -6.30 4.90
C GLY A 70 13.56 -6.39 5.34
N PHE A 71 13.04 -7.59 5.58
CA PHE A 71 11.76 -7.87 6.23
C PHE A 71 12.01 -8.43 7.63
N ASN A 72 11.20 -8.01 8.60
CA ASN A 72 11.30 -8.59 9.93
C ASN A 72 10.35 -9.79 10.06
N ASN A 73 10.56 -10.57 11.11
CA ASN A 73 9.74 -11.75 11.40
C ASN A 73 8.23 -11.45 11.42
N PHE A 74 7.82 -10.27 11.87
CA PHE A 74 6.40 -9.88 11.84
C PHE A 74 5.86 -9.65 10.43
N ASP A 75 6.60 -8.94 9.57
CA ASP A 75 6.23 -8.71 8.17
C ASP A 75 6.08 -10.04 7.42
N GLU A 76 6.97 -10.98 7.70
CA GLU A 76 6.99 -12.29 7.05
C GLU A 76 5.89 -13.23 7.54
N TRP A 77 5.57 -13.17 8.82
CA TRP A 77 4.38 -13.85 9.33
C TRP A 77 3.11 -13.31 8.64
N GLN A 78 2.97 -11.99 8.49
CA GLN A 78 1.85 -11.39 7.74
C GLN A 78 1.88 -11.77 6.25
N GLY A 79 3.08 -11.83 5.66
CA GLY A 79 3.33 -12.19 4.27
C GLY A 79 3.24 -13.70 3.98
N HIS A 80 3.10 -14.53 5.02
CA HIS A 80 3.14 -16.00 4.94
C HIS A 80 4.43 -16.51 4.26
N THR A 81 5.56 -15.86 4.57
CA THR A 81 6.88 -16.18 4.02
C THR A 81 7.78 -16.85 5.07
N ASN A 82 9.07 -17.03 4.76
CA ASN A 82 9.95 -17.88 5.54
C ASN A 82 11.12 -17.05 6.09
N PRO A 83 11.16 -16.79 7.41
CA PRO A 83 12.08 -15.82 8.00
C PRO A 83 13.54 -16.23 8.13
N ILE A 84 13.88 -17.36 7.54
CA ILE A 84 15.24 -17.88 7.48
C ILE A 84 15.68 -18.13 6.03
N ASP A 85 14.85 -17.83 5.04
CA ASP A 85 15.18 -17.96 3.62
C ASP A 85 14.98 -16.64 2.89
N ARG A 86 16.10 -16.00 2.59
CA ARG A 86 16.20 -14.72 1.90
C ARG A 86 15.47 -14.63 0.56
N ASN A 87 15.14 -15.75 -0.08
CA ASN A 87 14.40 -15.77 -1.35
C ASN A 87 12.88 -15.87 -1.16
N SER A 88 12.44 -16.16 0.06
CA SER A 88 11.06 -16.31 0.44
C SER A 88 10.66 -15.12 1.27
N HIS A 89 10.26 -14.04 0.60
CA HIS A 89 9.98 -12.76 1.22
C HIS A 89 8.66 -12.14 0.72
N PRO A 90 8.04 -11.22 1.47
CA PRO A 90 6.86 -10.49 1.01
C PRO A 90 7.17 -9.57 -0.17
N ASP A 91 6.14 -9.07 -0.86
CA ASP A 91 6.33 -8.10 -1.93
C ASP A 91 6.97 -6.80 -1.36
N TYR A 92 8.01 -6.27 -2.02
CA TYR A 92 8.65 -5.02 -1.62
C TYR A 92 7.66 -3.84 -1.56
N LEU A 93 6.56 -3.88 -2.31
CA LEU A 93 5.48 -2.90 -2.21
C LEU A 93 4.90 -2.77 -0.79
N THR A 94 4.94 -3.82 0.02
CA THR A 94 4.43 -3.78 1.41
C THR A 94 5.18 -2.75 2.27
N LYS A 95 6.45 -2.49 1.96
CA LYS A 95 7.32 -1.49 2.60
C LYS A 95 7.11 -0.06 2.08
N LEU A 96 6.31 0.12 1.02
CA LEU A 96 5.96 1.43 0.48
C LEU A 96 4.70 1.96 1.19
N LYS A 97 4.76 3.19 1.71
CA LYS A 97 3.63 3.87 2.34
C LYS A 97 3.49 5.30 1.83
N LEU A 98 2.27 5.81 1.75
CA LEU A 98 2.00 7.20 1.38
C LEU A 98 2.23 8.09 2.61
N LYS A 99 3.21 9.01 2.55
CA LYS A 99 3.48 9.96 3.65
C LYS A 99 2.56 11.16 3.61
N SER A 100 2.42 11.74 2.43
CA SER A 100 1.60 12.92 2.19
C SER A 100 1.27 13.02 0.71
N PHE A 101 0.26 13.82 0.39
CA PHE A 101 -0.12 14.11 -0.98
C PHE A 101 -0.54 15.56 -1.10
N SER A 102 -0.38 16.12 -2.30
CA SER A 102 -0.99 17.38 -2.69
C SER A 102 -1.81 17.11 -3.93
N GLN A 103 -3.14 17.20 -3.80
CA GLN A 103 -4.06 17.07 -4.92
C GLN A 103 -4.68 18.42 -5.18
N GLU A 104 -4.44 18.92 -6.38
CA GLU A 104 -5.09 20.13 -6.83
C GLU A 104 -6.17 19.75 -7.85
N PRO A 105 -7.43 20.16 -7.62
CA PRO A 105 -8.47 20.03 -8.64
C PRO A 105 -8.02 20.71 -9.93
N PHE A 106 -8.12 20.02 -11.05
CA PHE A 106 -7.83 20.64 -12.33
C PHE A 106 -8.89 21.70 -12.63
N ARG A 107 -8.42 22.86 -13.11
CA ARG A 107 -9.29 24.03 -13.27
C ARG A 107 -10.39 23.86 -14.31
N LEU A 108 -10.24 22.94 -15.27
CA LEU A 108 -11.21 22.73 -16.36
C LEU A 108 -12.02 21.45 -16.13
N VAL A 109 -13.30 21.51 -16.49
CA VAL A 109 -14.24 20.39 -16.41
C VAL A 109 -14.91 20.20 -17.78
N PHE A 110 -14.96 18.96 -18.24
CA PHE A 110 -15.73 18.58 -19.42
C PHE A 110 -17.21 18.48 -19.03
N ALA A 111 -17.96 19.57 -19.27
CA ALA A 111 -19.30 19.76 -18.72
C ALA A 111 -20.41 19.21 -19.61
N SER A 112 -20.26 19.26 -20.93
CA SER A 112 -21.31 18.83 -21.85
C SER A 112 -20.75 18.44 -23.21
N ARG A 113 -21.52 17.63 -23.95
CA ARG A 113 -21.22 17.26 -25.34
C ARG A 113 -22.45 17.51 -26.20
N THR A 114 -22.26 18.05 -27.39
CA THR A 114 -23.31 18.16 -28.41
C THR A 114 -22.69 17.88 -29.76
N GLU A 115 -22.99 16.71 -30.32
CA GLU A 115 -22.37 16.19 -31.56
C GLU A 115 -20.82 16.23 -31.46
N ASP A 116 -20.20 17.19 -32.15
CA ASP A 116 -18.75 17.39 -32.22
C ASP A 116 -18.24 18.53 -31.32
N ASN A 117 -19.13 19.23 -30.62
CA ASN A 117 -18.79 20.29 -29.68
C ASN A 117 -18.69 19.77 -28.24
N PHE A 118 -17.58 20.10 -27.58
CA PHE A 118 -17.33 19.82 -26.18
C PHE A 118 -17.43 21.10 -25.37
N GLY A 119 -18.37 21.15 -24.42
CA GLY A 119 -18.53 22.24 -23.47
C GLY A 119 -17.53 22.12 -22.32
N ILE A 120 -16.63 23.09 -22.20
CA ILE A 120 -15.62 23.18 -21.16
C ILE A 120 -15.98 24.32 -20.21
N ASN A 121 -16.01 24.01 -18.91
CA ASN A 121 -16.21 24.99 -17.84
C ASN A 121 -14.95 25.10 -16.97
N THR A 122 -14.82 26.21 -16.27
CA THR A 122 -13.92 26.29 -15.11
C THR A 122 -14.60 25.71 -13.88
N ILE A 123 -13.85 25.09 -12.98
CA ILE A 123 -14.38 24.49 -11.74
C ILE A 123 -15.08 25.52 -10.84
N ASP A 124 -14.64 26.78 -10.89
CA ASP A 124 -15.23 27.89 -10.14
C ASP A 124 -16.47 28.52 -10.82
N LEU A 125 -16.81 28.07 -12.03
CA LEU A 125 -17.92 28.56 -12.85
C LEU A 125 -17.91 30.08 -13.10
N LYS A 126 -16.77 30.74 -12.92
CA LYS A 126 -16.65 32.20 -13.14
C LYS A 126 -16.53 32.57 -14.60
N GLN A 127 -16.12 31.62 -15.44
CA GLN A 127 -16.04 31.80 -16.88
C GLN A 127 -17.23 31.17 -17.59
N PRO A 128 -17.72 31.78 -18.69
CA PRO A 128 -18.77 31.17 -19.50
C PRO A 128 -18.26 29.85 -20.10
N THR A 129 -19.19 28.94 -20.36
CA THR A 129 -18.91 27.68 -21.05
C THR A 129 -18.28 27.95 -22.40
N GLN A 130 -17.13 27.34 -22.65
CA GLN A 130 -16.47 27.38 -23.94
C GLN A 130 -16.82 26.12 -24.72
N PHE A 131 -17.32 26.26 -25.94
CA PHE A 131 -17.57 25.14 -26.82
C PHE A 131 -16.39 25.00 -27.78
N VAL A 132 -15.73 23.86 -27.76
CA VAL A 132 -14.52 23.57 -28.54
C VAL A 132 -14.66 22.23 -29.27
N THR A 133 -13.96 22.07 -30.39
CA THR A 133 -13.89 20.83 -31.18
C THR A 133 -12.50 20.19 -31.10
N ILE A 134 -12.33 19.00 -31.69
CA ILE A 134 -11.01 18.34 -31.75
C ILE A 134 -10.03 19.22 -32.54
N GLY A 135 -8.88 19.52 -31.95
CA GLY A 135 -7.84 20.39 -32.52
C GLY A 135 -7.90 21.84 -32.01
N ASP A 136 -9.00 22.27 -31.39
CA ASP A 136 -9.14 23.63 -30.87
C ASP A 136 -8.38 23.81 -29.55
N THR A 137 -7.87 25.03 -29.35
CA THR A 137 -7.25 25.45 -28.08
C THR A 137 -8.28 26.14 -27.19
N ILE A 138 -8.34 25.73 -25.93
CA ILE A 138 -9.27 26.30 -24.96
C ILE A 138 -8.78 27.69 -24.54
N ALA A 139 -9.62 28.70 -24.74
CA ALA A 139 -9.23 30.09 -24.54
C ALA A 139 -8.84 30.38 -23.08
N GLY A 140 -7.75 31.14 -22.89
CA GLY A 140 -7.19 31.45 -21.57
C GLY A 140 -6.41 30.29 -20.93
N THR A 141 -6.04 29.30 -21.73
CA THR A 141 -5.24 28.13 -21.32
C THR A 141 -4.27 27.72 -22.42
N HIS A 142 -3.30 26.87 -22.08
CA HIS A 142 -2.37 26.24 -23.03
C HIS A 142 -2.81 24.83 -23.41
N PHE A 143 -4.10 24.50 -23.26
CA PHE A 143 -4.61 23.16 -23.54
C PHE A 143 -5.36 23.13 -24.88
N ARG A 144 -4.98 22.17 -25.72
CA ARG A 144 -5.64 21.83 -26.97
C ARG A 144 -6.40 20.52 -26.84
N VAL A 145 -7.59 20.42 -27.42
CA VAL A 145 -8.35 19.17 -27.48
C VAL A 145 -7.65 18.22 -28.44
N ALA A 146 -7.10 17.12 -27.93
CA ALA A 146 -6.32 16.17 -28.72
C ALA A 146 -7.17 14.99 -29.20
N LYS A 147 -8.00 14.43 -28.32
CA LYS A 147 -8.79 13.23 -28.63
C LYS A 147 -10.06 13.17 -27.79
N PHE A 148 -11.09 12.57 -28.37
CA PHE A 148 -12.30 12.18 -27.66
C PHE A 148 -12.48 10.65 -27.72
N THR A 149 -12.86 10.05 -26.60
CA THR A 149 -13.15 8.61 -26.50
C THR A 149 -14.51 8.44 -25.82
N GLU A 150 -15.47 7.90 -26.57
CA GLU A 150 -16.80 7.62 -26.03
C GLU A 150 -16.75 6.42 -25.08
N LYS A 151 -17.25 6.60 -23.86
CA LYS A 151 -17.30 5.55 -22.84
C LYS A 151 -18.60 5.64 -22.06
N THR A 152 -19.16 4.47 -21.78
CA THR A 152 -20.30 4.31 -20.88
C THR A 152 -19.89 3.42 -19.71
N ALA A 153 -20.39 3.75 -18.53
CA ALA A 153 -20.19 2.94 -17.32
C ALA A 153 -21.55 2.70 -16.67
N LYS A 154 -21.68 1.58 -15.96
CA LYS A 154 -22.87 1.33 -15.14
C LYS A 154 -22.70 2.02 -13.80
N ASP A 155 -23.70 2.77 -13.39
CA ASP A 155 -23.76 3.31 -12.04
C ASP A 155 -24.11 2.22 -11.01
N LYS A 156 -24.16 2.61 -9.73
CA LYS A 156 -24.53 1.73 -8.61
C LYS A 156 -25.96 1.15 -8.68
N TYR A 157 -26.78 1.64 -9.61
CA TYR A 157 -28.15 1.18 -9.85
C TYR A 157 -28.29 0.44 -11.19
N GLY A 158 -27.18 0.23 -11.93
CA GLY A 158 -27.17 -0.47 -13.22
C GLY A 158 -27.57 0.41 -14.41
N THR A 159 -27.67 1.73 -14.23
CA THR A 159 -27.97 2.69 -15.31
C THR A 159 -26.70 3.03 -16.06
N ASP A 160 -26.77 3.04 -17.40
CA ASP A 160 -25.65 3.47 -18.23
C ASP A 160 -25.48 5.00 -18.12
N ILE A 161 -24.36 5.41 -17.53
CA ILE A 161 -23.93 6.80 -17.45
C ILE A 161 -22.85 7.08 -18.51
N ASP A 162 -22.95 8.23 -19.15
CA ASP A 162 -21.94 8.72 -20.08
C ASP A 162 -20.72 9.18 -19.29
N VAL A 163 -19.63 8.42 -19.39
CA VAL A 163 -18.33 8.70 -18.78
C VAL A 163 -17.28 8.91 -19.85
N SER A 164 -17.70 9.49 -20.99
CA SER A 164 -16.80 9.77 -22.09
C SER A 164 -15.61 10.61 -21.65
N GLU A 165 -14.48 10.33 -22.27
CA GLU A 165 -13.18 10.90 -21.95
C GLU A 165 -12.74 11.88 -23.02
N LEU A 166 -12.37 13.09 -22.59
CA LEU A 166 -11.79 14.11 -23.44
C LEU A 166 -10.31 14.29 -23.07
N THR A 167 -9.41 13.91 -23.97
CA THR A 167 -7.98 14.09 -23.81
C THR A 167 -7.56 15.46 -24.32
N LEU A 168 -6.97 16.25 -23.43
CA LEU A 168 -6.31 17.51 -23.69
C LEU A 168 -4.81 17.29 -23.79
N GLU A 169 -4.14 18.08 -24.62
CA GLU A 169 -2.68 18.16 -24.70
C GLU A 169 -2.26 19.58 -24.31
N ASN A 170 -1.32 19.71 -23.39
CA ASN A 170 -0.68 21.00 -23.11
C ASN A 170 0.26 21.35 -24.27
N THR A 171 0.03 22.48 -24.94
CA THR A 171 0.83 22.93 -26.08
C THR A 171 2.26 23.32 -25.73
N GLU A 172 2.57 23.53 -24.45
CA GLU A 172 3.91 23.88 -23.97
C GLU A 172 4.69 22.67 -23.46
N THR A 173 4.07 21.84 -22.60
CA THR A 173 4.73 20.67 -22.00
C THR A 173 4.55 19.38 -22.80
N HIS A 174 3.64 19.37 -23.78
CA HIS A 174 3.17 18.16 -24.49
C HIS A 174 2.60 17.07 -23.57
N GLU A 175 2.26 17.42 -22.32
CA GLU A 175 1.62 16.50 -21.40
C GLU A 175 0.15 16.33 -21.77
N HIS A 176 -0.35 15.10 -21.62
CA HIS A 176 -1.73 14.77 -21.89
C HIS A 176 -2.53 14.70 -20.59
N LEU A 177 -3.76 15.21 -20.60
CA LEU A 177 -4.68 15.14 -19.48
C LEU A 177 -6.05 14.68 -19.96
N THR A 178 -6.64 13.70 -19.27
CA THR A 178 -7.97 13.20 -19.59
C THR A 178 -9.01 13.76 -18.64
N LEU A 179 -10.01 14.45 -19.19
CA LEU A 179 -11.21 14.89 -18.49
C LEU A 179 -12.33 13.87 -18.71
N VAL A 180 -12.90 13.34 -17.64
CA VAL A 180 -14.10 12.52 -17.71
C VAL A 180 -15.32 13.43 -17.64
N LYS A 181 -16.32 13.19 -18.49
CA LYS A 181 -17.54 13.99 -18.56
C LYS A 181 -18.16 14.16 -17.17
N GLU A 182 -18.51 15.40 -16.84
CA GLU A 182 -19.14 15.83 -15.58
C GLU A 182 -18.35 15.47 -14.31
N ARG A 183 -17.06 15.12 -14.42
CA ARG A 183 -16.18 14.85 -13.28
C ARG A 183 -15.04 15.86 -13.21
N VAL A 184 -14.66 16.20 -11.99
CA VAL A 184 -13.48 17.00 -11.72
C VAL A 184 -12.24 16.11 -11.89
N ALA A 185 -11.38 16.46 -12.84
CA ALA A 185 -10.09 15.81 -12.99
C ALA A 185 -9.10 16.34 -11.94
N ILE A 186 -8.11 15.53 -11.62
CA ILE A 186 -7.00 15.92 -10.74
C ILE A 186 -5.88 16.50 -11.61
N SER A 187 -5.26 17.58 -11.16
CA SER A 187 -4.17 18.26 -11.86
C SER A 187 -2.98 17.29 -12.07
N PRO A 188 -2.34 17.27 -13.25
CA PRO A 188 -1.08 16.55 -13.47
C PRO A 188 0.03 16.95 -12.50
N GLU A 189 -0.01 18.19 -11.99
CA GLU A 189 0.95 18.68 -10.99
C GLU A 189 0.73 18.12 -9.59
N SER A 190 -0.31 17.30 -9.40
CA SER A 190 -0.53 16.62 -8.14
C SER A 190 0.61 15.65 -7.86
N VAL A 191 1.07 15.65 -6.61
CA VAL A 191 2.21 14.84 -6.18
C VAL A 191 1.85 13.97 -4.98
N ALA A 192 2.39 12.77 -4.97
CA ALA A 192 2.43 11.90 -3.80
C ALA A 192 3.86 11.85 -3.26
N THR A 193 4.00 12.01 -1.94
CA THR A 193 5.26 11.74 -1.25
C THR A 193 5.17 10.34 -0.64
N PHE A 194 6.03 9.45 -1.11
CA PHE A 194 6.14 8.10 -0.60
C PHE A 194 7.30 7.97 0.39
N VAL A 195 7.11 7.09 1.36
CA VAL A 195 8.16 6.56 2.23
C VAL A 195 8.33 5.09 1.89
N TYR A 196 9.56 4.69 1.60
CA TYR A 196 9.94 3.31 1.38
C TYR A 196 10.90 2.89 2.49
N SER A 197 10.47 1.94 3.32
CA SER A 197 11.17 1.55 4.55
C SER A 197 11.92 0.22 4.42
N TRP A 198 12.35 -0.14 3.22
CA TRP A 198 13.17 -1.33 3.02
C TRP A 198 14.64 -1.03 3.28
N ARG A 199 15.21 -1.66 4.32
CA ARG A 199 16.55 -1.43 4.90
C ARG A 199 16.79 -0.02 5.43
N GLU A 200 16.72 0.98 4.56
CA GLU A 200 16.84 2.39 4.90
C GLU A 200 15.57 3.11 4.52
N ARG A 201 15.11 3.97 5.43
CA ARG A 201 13.96 4.83 5.18
C ARG A 201 14.31 5.85 4.10
N ARG A 202 13.74 5.68 2.92
CA ARG A 202 13.88 6.61 1.80
C ARG A 202 12.58 7.32 1.52
N GLU A 203 12.65 8.63 1.32
CA GLU A 203 11.50 9.45 0.94
C GLU A 203 11.70 10.00 -0.47
N PHE A 204 10.65 9.96 -1.28
CA PHE A 204 10.67 10.50 -2.64
C PHE A 204 9.29 10.97 -3.07
N VAL A 205 9.28 11.92 -4.00
CA VAL A 205 8.07 12.54 -4.54
C VAL A 205 7.83 12.03 -5.95
N VAL A 206 6.59 11.65 -6.24
CA VAL A 206 6.14 11.13 -7.54
C VAL A 206 4.97 11.97 -8.02
N LYS A 207 5.07 12.52 -9.22
CA LYS A 207 3.95 13.20 -9.89
C LYS A 207 2.93 12.21 -10.43
N LYS A 208 1.69 12.65 -10.65
CA LYS A 208 0.70 11.85 -11.38
C LYS A 208 1.26 11.44 -12.74
N ASP A 209 0.98 10.20 -13.14
CA ASP A 209 1.48 9.53 -14.36
C ASP A 209 3.00 9.33 -14.44
N GLN A 210 3.77 9.73 -13.43
CA GLN A 210 5.19 9.46 -13.37
C GLN A 210 5.47 8.00 -13.01
N GLU A 211 6.42 7.40 -13.73
CA GLU A 211 6.96 6.07 -13.42
C GLU A 211 8.10 6.14 -12.40
N PHE A 212 8.16 5.15 -11.51
CA PHE A 212 9.24 4.93 -10.57
C PHE A 212 9.48 3.42 -10.38
N SER A 213 10.60 3.05 -9.76
CA SER A 213 10.92 1.66 -9.42
C SER A 213 11.36 1.57 -7.96
N LEU A 214 11.27 0.37 -7.39
CA LEU A 214 11.66 0.10 -6.02
C LEU A 214 12.85 -0.86 -6.01
N PRO A 215 14.03 -0.45 -5.51
CA PRO A 215 15.13 -1.38 -5.26
C PRO A 215 14.68 -2.46 -4.28
N PRO A 216 15.17 -3.71 -4.40
CA PRO A 216 16.15 -4.19 -5.38
C PRO A 216 15.54 -4.51 -6.76
N GLN A 217 14.21 -4.52 -6.90
CA GLN A 217 13.51 -4.85 -8.14
C GLN A 217 13.39 -3.64 -9.09
N SER A 218 14.50 -3.25 -9.71
CA SER A 218 14.51 -2.19 -10.72
C SER A 218 13.78 -2.55 -12.03
N ASP A 219 13.54 -3.84 -12.27
CA ASP A 219 12.90 -4.34 -13.49
C ASP A 219 11.39 -4.06 -13.51
N ILE A 220 10.77 -3.87 -12.34
CA ILE A 220 9.36 -3.55 -12.19
C ILE A 220 9.21 -2.04 -12.09
N ARG A 221 8.42 -1.46 -13.00
CA ARG A 221 8.05 -0.04 -12.94
C ARG A 221 6.65 0.09 -12.40
N TYR A 222 6.46 1.08 -11.54
CA TYR A 222 5.19 1.48 -11.01
C TYR A 222 4.86 2.87 -11.52
N LYS A 223 3.61 3.11 -11.88
CA LYS A 223 3.12 4.42 -12.29
C LYS A 223 2.06 4.90 -11.30
N LEU A 224 2.19 6.14 -10.83
CA LEU A 224 1.16 6.77 -10.00
C LEU A 224 -0.05 7.14 -10.87
N VAL A 225 -1.17 6.47 -10.68
CA VAL A 225 -2.40 6.72 -11.46
C VAL A 225 -3.27 7.72 -10.72
N ASP A 226 -3.44 7.52 -9.43
CA ASP A 226 -4.29 8.39 -8.64
C ASP A 226 -3.80 8.54 -7.21
N VAL A 227 -4.32 9.58 -6.56
CA VAL A 227 -4.11 9.79 -5.14
C VAL A 227 -5.48 10.10 -4.54
N GLU A 228 -5.72 9.61 -3.34
CA GLU A 228 -6.91 9.85 -2.52
C GLU A 228 -6.47 10.27 -1.11
N PRO A 229 -7.38 10.84 -0.30
CA PRO A 229 -7.02 11.30 1.04
C PRO A 229 -6.40 10.26 1.97
N ALA A 230 -6.70 8.97 1.77
CA ALA A 230 -6.22 7.88 2.61
C ALA A 230 -5.28 6.89 1.92
N LYS A 231 -5.09 7.01 0.60
CA LYS A 231 -4.36 6.03 -0.21
C LYS A 231 -3.87 6.63 -1.52
N ALA A 232 -2.83 6.02 -2.10
CA ALA A 232 -2.43 6.27 -3.48
C ALA A 232 -2.70 5.02 -4.31
N VAL A 233 -3.07 5.21 -5.57
CA VAL A 233 -3.33 4.13 -6.53
C VAL A 233 -2.21 4.12 -7.56
N ILE A 234 -1.49 3.00 -7.62
CA ILE A 234 -0.40 2.78 -8.58
C ILE A 234 -0.73 1.59 -9.47
N VAL A 235 -0.11 1.51 -10.65
CA VAL A 235 -0.16 0.33 -11.52
C VAL A 235 1.23 -0.16 -11.82
N SER A 236 1.40 -1.48 -11.94
CA SER A 236 2.68 -2.10 -12.31
C SER A 236 2.78 -2.27 -13.82
N SER A 237 3.99 -2.13 -14.37
CA SER A 237 4.29 -2.42 -15.78
C SER A 237 4.02 -3.88 -16.16
N GLN A 238 4.04 -4.81 -15.20
CA GLN A 238 3.74 -6.22 -15.44
C GLN A 238 2.23 -6.50 -15.50
N LYS A 239 1.43 -5.71 -14.76
CA LYS A 239 -0.03 -5.86 -14.64
C LYS A 239 -0.69 -4.49 -14.67
N PRO A 240 -0.74 -3.83 -15.85
CA PRO A 240 -1.27 -2.48 -15.96
C PRO A 240 -2.77 -2.40 -15.65
N ASP A 241 -3.52 -3.50 -15.84
CA ASP A 241 -4.96 -3.57 -15.62
C ASP A 241 -5.36 -3.82 -14.16
N THR A 242 -4.39 -3.98 -13.25
CA THR A 242 -4.64 -4.25 -11.83
C THR A 242 -4.13 -3.07 -10.99
N PRO A 243 -5.00 -2.15 -10.54
CA PRO A 243 -4.61 -1.08 -9.65
C PRO A 243 -4.19 -1.63 -8.27
N ILE A 244 -3.14 -1.06 -7.72
CA ILE A 244 -2.56 -1.40 -6.42
C ILE A 244 -2.74 -0.20 -5.50
N GLU A 245 -3.31 -0.42 -4.32
CA GLU A 245 -3.56 0.62 -3.33
C GLU A 245 -2.45 0.68 -2.28
N ILE A 246 -1.87 1.87 -2.11
CA ILE A 246 -0.83 2.16 -1.13
C ILE A 246 -1.43 3.04 -0.04
N GLY A 247 -1.62 2.49 1.16
CA GLY A 247 -2.19 3.22 2.29
C GLY A 247 -1.28 4.31 2.85
N LEU A 248 -1.88 5.24 3.60
CA LEU A 248 -1.16 6.22 4.41
C LEU A 248 -0.21 5.55 5.41
N LEU A 249 0.94 6.19 5.63
CA LEU A 249 1.83 5.89 6.73
C LEU A 249 1.10 6.23 8.04
N SER A 250 0.76 5.23 8.83
CA SER A 250 0.23 5.42 10.18
C SER A 250 1.24 6.21 11.02
N GLN A 251 0.77 7.29 11.65
CA GLN A 251 1.57 8.10 12.59
C GLN A 251 1.70 7.40 13.93
#